data_AF-A0A7Z9WCQ3-F1
#
_entry.id   AF-A0A7Z9WCQ3-F1
#
_cell.length_a   1.000
_cell.length_b   1.000
_cell.length_c   1.000
_cell.angle_alpha   90.00
_cell.angle_beta   90.00
_cell.angle_gamma   90.00
#
_symmetry.space_group_name_H-M   'P 1'
#
loop_
_entity.id
_entity.type
_entity.pdbx_description
1 polymer ?
#
loop_
_entity_poly.entity_id
_entity_poly.type
_entity_poly.pdbx_seq_one_letter_code
_entity_poly.pdbx_strand_id
1 'polypeptide(L)'
;MKNPELLTKRFEKNIAGVLKCFDRLVLFGTYQPICYPQAMSWQLHEAGVKLIDYEKRFADKLRLEMVAHIKAISQQEKIPIQHVFSSVRKESFLSPSWRFLRDRVYPECHGVLPLL
;
A
#
# COMPACT_ATOMS: atom_id res chain seq x y z
N MET A 1 -4.23 -8.17 28.68
CA MET A 1 -3.36 -8.00 27.49
C MET A 1 -1.91 -8.17 27.92
N LYS A 2 -1.16 -9.13 27.35
CA LYS A 2 0.29 -9.21 27.56
C LYS A 2 0.93 -7.95 27.00
N ASN A 3 1.84 -7.33 27.75
CA ASN A 3 2.59 -6.16 27.32
C ASN A 3 3.30 -6.49 25.99
N PRO A 4 3.12 -5.70 24.90
CA PRO A 4 3.68 -6.04 23.61
C PRO A 4 5.20 -5.84 23.65
N GLU A 5 5.92 -6.93 23.88
CA GLU A 5 7.38 -6.94 23.75
C GLU A 5 7.75 -6.70 22.28
N LEU A 6 8.67 -5.77 22.03
CA LEU A 6 9.15 -5.49 20.68
C LEU A 6 9.80 -6.75 20.10
N LEU A 7 9.46 -7.08 18.86
CA LEU A 7 10.08 -8.21 18.14
C LEU A 7 11.61 -8.08 18.07
N THR A 8 12.10 -6.83 18.00
CA THR A 8 13.54 -6.53 18.02
C THR A 8 14.21 -6.95 19.32
N LYS A 9 13.51 -6.87 20.47
CA LYS A 9 14.01 -7.35 21.76
C LYS A 9 13.90 -8.88 21.87
N ARG A 10 12.74 -9.42 21.50
CA ARG A 10 12.48 -10.87 21.57
C ARG A 10 13.45 -11.70 20.72
N PHE A 11 13.83 -11.18 19.56
CA PHE A 11 14.68 -11.86 18.58
C PHE A 11 16.06 -11.22 18.44
N GLU A 12 16.54 -10.49 19.45
CA GLU A 12 17.84 -9.80 19.41
C GLU A 12 19.00 -10.72 19.00
N LYS A 13 18.99 -11.97 19.52
CA LYS A 13 19.98 -13.00 19.19
C LYS A 13 19.93 -13.49 17.74
N ASN A 14 18.82 -13.26 17.04
CA ASN A 14 18.59 -13.67 15.65
C ASN A 14 18.79 -12.51 14.66
N ILE A 15 18.98 -11.27 15.16
CA ILE A 15 19.18 -10.09 14.32
C ILE A 15 20.67 -9.94 14.04
N ALA A 16 21.08 -10.24 12.81
CA ALA A 16 22.49 -10.15 12.40
C ALA A 16 22.98 -8.69 12.21
N GLY A 17 22.08 -7.72 12.13
CA GLY A 17 22.45 -6.30 11.98
C GLY A 17 21.29 -5.41 11.60
N VAL A 18 21.60 -4.13 11.34
CA VAL A 18 20.64 -3.09 10.97
C VAL A 18 20.96 -2.60 9.56
N LEU A 19 19.98 -2.70 8.64
CA LEU A 19 20.10 -2.21 7.27
C LEU A 19 19.63 -0.75 7.19
N LYS A 20 20.47 0.17 6.69
CA LYS A 20 20.20 1.62 6.71
C LYS A 20 19.70 2.24 5.40
N CYS A 21 19.88 1.60 4.24
CA CYS A 21 19.49 2.16 2.93
C CYS A 21 18.98 1.07 1.97
N PHE A 22 17.72 0.69 2.07
CA PHE A 22 17.04 -0.12 1.06
C PHE A 22 15.83 0.64 0.51
N ASP A 23 15.71 0.73 -0.81
CA ASP A 23 14.55 1.31 -1.49
C ASP A 23 13.27 0.47 -1.30
N ARG A 24 13.42 -0.85 -1.09
CA ARG A 24 12.29 -1.75 -0.85
C ARG A 24 12.70 -2.98 -0.05
N LEU A 25 11.95 -3.27 1.01
CA LEU A 25 12.01 -4.54 1.74
C LEU A 25 10.73 -5.32 1.47
N VAL A 26 10.84 -6.49 0.85
CA VAL A 26 9.68 -7.37 0.58
C VAL A 26 9.73 -8.53 1.57
N LEU A 27 8.83 -8.52 2.55
CA LEU A 27 8.70 -9.58 3.53
C LEU A 27 7.83 -10.70 2.94
N PHE A 28 8.42 -11.88 2.78
CA PHE A 28 7.68 -13.08 2.38
C PHE A 28 7.31 -13.89 3.63
N GLY A 29 6.01 -14.04 3.87
CA GLY A 29 5.45 -14.78 4.99
C GLY A 29 4.02 -14.34 5.29
N THR A 30 3.19 -15.26 5.77
CA THR A 30 1.81 -14.94 6.15
C THR A 30 1.83 -14.29 7.54
N TYR A 31 1.66 -12.97 7.62
CA TYR A 31 1.39 -12.34 8.92
C TYR A 31 -0.05 -12.67 9.33
N GLN A 32 -0.22 -13.88 9.88
CA GLN A 32 -1.51 -14.50 10.21
C GLN A 32 -2.52 -13.55 10.89
N PRO A 33 -2.12 -12.60 11.76
CA PRO A 33 -3.08 -11.69 12.40
C PRO A 33 -3.84 -10.75 11.46
N ILE A 34 -3.38 -10.49 10.22
CA ILE A 34 -4.06 -9.58 9.27
C ILE A 34 -4.17 -10.13 7.84
N CYS A 35 -3.50 -11.23 7.56
CA CYS A 35 -3.23 -11.64 6.17
C CYS A 35 -4.37 -12.46 5.52
N TYR A 36 -5.53 -12.58 6.19
CA TYR A 36 -6.72 -13.20 5.62
C TYR A 36 -8.01 -12.54 6.13
N PRO A 37 -9.14 -12.63 5.38
CA PRO A 37 -10.36 -11.88 5.69
C PRO A 37 -10.89 -12.09 7.11
N GLN A 38 -10.84 -13.32 7.63
CA GLN A 38 -11.33 -13.64 8.96
C GLN A 38 -10.41 -13.10 10.06
N ALA A 39 -9.09 -13.05 9.84
CA ALA A 39 -8.16 -12.36 10.74
C ALA A 39 -8.43 -10.86 10.79
N MET A 40 -8.67 -10.23 9.63
CA MET A 40 -9.07 -8.82 9.58
C MET A 40 -10.38 -8.58 10.32
N SER A 41 -11.36 -9.46 10.17
CA SER A 41 -12.63 -9.39 10.92
C SER A 41 -12.40 -9.43 12.44
N TRP A 42 -11.56 -10.37 12.92
CA TRP A 42 -11.19 -10.46 14.33
C TRP A 42 -10.54 -9.17 14.83
N GLN A 43 -9.57 -8.64 14.09
CA GLN A 43 -8.88 -7.42 14.50
C GLN A 43 -9.79 -6.20 14.55
N LEU A 44 -10.68 -6.05 13.57
CA LEU A 44 -11.67 -4.98 13.56
C LEU A 44 -12.60 -5.10 14.77
N HIS A 45 -13.04 -6.33 15.09
CA HIS A 45 -13.84 -6.60 16.28
C HIS A 45 -13.13 -6.22 17.58
N GLU A 46 -11.87 -6.65 17.77
CA GLU A 46 -11.04 -6.27 18.93
C GLU A 46 -10.85 -4.75 19.04
N ALA A 47 -10.76 -4.05 17.90
CA ALA A 47 -10.68 -2.59 17.85
C ALA A 47 -12.04 -1.88 18.05
N GLY A 48 -13.14 -2.62 18.29
CA GLY A 48 -14.48 -2.07 18.46
C GLY A 48 -15.10 -1.50 17.17
N VAL A 49 -14.61 -1.95 16.01
CA VAL A 49 -15.11 -1.57 14.68
C VAL A 49 -15.95 -2.72 14.12
N LYS A 50 -17.24 -2.46 13.89
CA LYS A 50 -18.11 -3.41 13.21
C LYS A 50 -17.74 -3.46 11.72
N LEU A 51 -17.86 -4.64 11.11
CA LEU A 51 -17.60 -4.81 9.67
C LEU A 51 -18.44 -3.86 8.79
N ILE A 52 -19.67 -3.55 9.20
CA ILE A 52 -20.55 -2.60 8.50
C ILE A 52 -19.94 -1.18 8.51
N ASP A 53 -19.23 -0.83 9.58
CA ASP A 53 -18.59 0.48 9.76
C ASP A 53 -17.14 0.49 9.26
N TYR A 54 -16.68 -0.58 8.61
CA TYR A 54 -15.30 -0.74 8.14
C TYR A 54 -14.85 0.44 7.28
N GLU A 55 -15.65 0.81 6.28
CA GLU A 55 -15.31 1.87 5.35
C GLU A 55 -15.12 3.20 6.07
N LYS A 56 -16.11 3.59 6.89
CA LYS A 56 -16.15 4.90 7.55
C LYS A 56 -15.16 5.04 8.70
N ARG A 57 -14.97 4.00 9.52
CA ARG A 57 -14.18 4.09 10.76
C ARG A 57 -12.75 3.60 10.61
N PHE A 58 -12.50 2.66 9.70
CA PHE A 58 -11.17 2.09 9.51
C PHE A 58 -10.54 2.57 8.20
N ALA A 59 -11.18 2.29 7.05
CA ALA A 59 -10.58 2.55 5.75
C ALA A 59 -10.42 4.05 5.45
N ASP A 60 -11.43 4.87 5.79
CA ASP A 60 -11.43 6.30 5.44
C ASP A 60 -10.32 7.07 6.17
N LYS A 61 -10.05 6.73 7.44
CA LYS A 61 -8.94 7.30 8.21
C LYS A 61 -7.60 7.06 7.50
N LEU A 62 -7.32 5.80 7.16
CA LEU A 62 -6.08 5.42 6.47
C LEU A 62 -5.98 6.09 5.09
N ARG A 63 -7.08 6.15 4.36
CA ARG A 63 -7.16 6.83 3.05
C ARG A 63 -6.81 8.30 3.18
N LEU A 64 -7.37 9.00 4.17
CA LEU A 64 -7.10 10.42 4.40
C LEU A 64 -5.65 10.67 4.81
N GLU A 65 -5.11 9.86 5.73
CA GLU A 65 -3.70 9.93 6.14
C GLU A 65 -2.75 9.71 4.94
N MET A 66 -3.02 8.71 4.12
CA MET A 66 -2.26 8.41 2.91
C MET A 66 -2.32 9.57 1.90
N VAL A 67 -3.51 10.11 1.63
CA VAL A 67 -3.69 11.23 0.69
C VAL A 67 -2.97 12.48 1.19
N ALA A 68 -3.04 12.77 2.50
CA ALA A 68 -2.34 13.90 3.08
C ALA A 68 -0.82 13.75 2.93
N HIS A 69 -0.28 12.56 3.18
CA HIS A 69 1.14 12.28 3.03
C HIS A 69 1.61 12.40 1.57
N ILE A 70 0.85 11.83 0.61
CA ILE A 70 1.15 11.95 -0.82
C ILE A 70 1.17 13.41 -1.26
N LYS A 71 0.20 14.23 -0.80
CA LYS A 71 0.17 15.67 -1.09
C LYS A 71 1.39 16.40 -0.52
N ALA A 72 1.82 16.05 0.68
CA ALA A 72 3.00 16.65 1.30
C ALA A 72 4.27 16.35 0.48
N ILE A 73 4.49 15.09 0.10
CA ILE A 73 5.63 14.68 -0.74
C ILE A 73 5.60 15.41 -2.09
N SER A 74 4.44 15.46 -2.74
CA SER A 74 4.26 16.16 -4.01
C SER A 74 4.62 17.65 -3.92
N GLN A 75 4.22 18.33 -2.85
CA GLN A 75 4.56 19.74 -2.62
C GLN A 75 6.06 19.93 -2.37
N GLN A 76 6.69 19.04 -1.60
CA GLN A 76 8.13 19.09 -1.32
C GLN A 76 8.95 18.91 -2.59
N GLU A 77 8.62 17.91 -3.40
CA GLU A 77 9.34 17.57 -4.63
C GLU A 77 8.90 18.39 -5.86
N LYS A 78 7.89 19.28 -5.69
CA LYS A 78 7.26 20.07 -6.76
C LYS A 78 6.75 19.21 -7.92
N ILE A 79 6.32 17.99 -7.63
CA ILE A 79 5.75 17.06 -8.61
C ILE A 79 4.25 17.32 -8.69
N PRO A 80 3.69 17.74 -9.84
CA PRO A 80 2.25 17.95 -9.98
C PRO A 80 1.52 16.61 -9.87
N ILE A 81 0.54 16.54 -8.96
CA ILE A 81 -0.34 15.37 -8.82
C ILE A 81 -1.78 15.75 -9.16
N GLN A 82 -2.50 14.83 -9.80
CA GLN A 82 -3.91 14.97 -10.12
C GLN A 82 -4.67 13.79 -9.54
N HIS A 83 -5.78 14.07 -8.85
CA HIS A 83 -6.71 13.03 -8.43
C HIS A 83 -7.58 12.61 -9.61
N VAL A 84 -7.58 11.32 -9.94
CA VAL A 84 -8.37 10.74 -11.03
C VAL A 84 -9.57 9.99 -10.43
N PHE A 85 -10.77 10.31 -10.90
CA PHE A 85 -11.99 9.63 -10.47
C PHE A 85 -12.13 8.27 -11.19
N SER A 86 -12.83 7.33 -10.55
CA SER A 86 -13.03 5.96 -11.07
C SER A 86 -13.76 5.91 -12.42
N SER A 87 -14.52 6.94 -12.77
CA SER A 87 -15.20 7.07 -14.06
C SER A 87 -14.27 7.33 -15.23
N VAL A 88 -13.04 7.81 -14.98
CA VAL A 88 -12.08 8.14 -16.01
C VAL A 88 -11.14 6.96 -16.23
N ARG A 89 -11.08 6.49 -17.48
CA ARG A 89 -10.17 5.43 -17.89
C ARG A 89 -8.72 5.91 -17.85
N LYS A 90 -7.83 5.16 -17.19
CA LYS A 90 -6.42 5.54 -16.99
C LYS A 90 -5.70 5.77 -18.31
N GLU A 91 -6.10 5.07 -19.37
CA GLU A 91 -5.57 5.18 -20.72
C GLU A 91 -5.69 6.59 -21.31
N SER A 92 -6.68 7.37 -20.85
CA SER A 92 -6.88 8.75 -21.31
C SER A 92 -5.76 9.71 -20.89
N PHE A 93 -4.97 9.36 -19.86
CA PHE A 93 -3.86 10.17 -19.36
C PHE A 93 -2.49 9.77 -19.95
N LEU A 94 -2.42 8.68 -20.73
CA LEU A 94 -1.17 8.21 -21.33
C LEU A 94 -0.95 8.90 -22.68
N SER A 95 0.26 9.43 -22.92
CA SER A 95 0.60 9.97 -24.24
C SER A 95 0.77 8.86 -25.28
N PRO A 96 0.58 9.12 -26.59
CA PRO A 96 0.81 8.13 -27.64
C PRO A 96 2.22 7.51 -27.62
N SER A 97 3.21 8.27 -27.16
CA SER A 97 4.60 7.82 -27.00
C SER A 97 4.75 6.68 -25.98
N TRP A 98 3.88 6.61 -24.96
CA TRP A 98 3.88 5.51 -23.99
C TRP A 98 3.35 4.20 -24.59
N ARG A 99 2.43 4.25 -25.56
CA ARG A 99 1.99 3.06 -26.32
C ARG A 99 3.17 2.41 -27.04
N PHE A 100 3.98 3.22 -27.72
CA PHE A 100 5.19 2.76 -28.41
C PHE A 100 6.24 2.14 -27.47
N LEU A 101 6.44 2.71 -26.27
CA LEU A 101 7.38 2.16 -25.29
C LEU A 101 6.88 0.86 -24.65
N ARG A 102 5.57 0.78 -24.34
CA ARG A 102 4.96 -0.44 -23.79
C ARG A 102 5.08 -1.61 -24.78
N ASP A 103 4.76 -1.38 -26.05
CA ASP A 103 4.76 -2.43 -27.07
C ASP A 103 6.19 -2.89 -27.43
N ARG A 104 7.23 -2.09 -27.11
CA ARG A 104 8.65 -2.43 -27.35
C ARG A 104 9.36 -3.04 -26.15
N VAL A 105 8.98 -2.67 -24.92
CA VAL A 105 9.64 -3.12 -23.68
C VAL A 105 8.90 -4.29 -23.02
N TYR A 106 7.59 -4.42 -23.22
CA TYR A 106 6.78 -5.51 -22.67
C TYR A 106 5.79 -6.05 -23.72
N PRO A 107 6.28 -6.77 -24.75
CA PRO A 107 5.42 -7.35 -25.78
C PRO A 107 4.46 -8.41 -25.22
N GLU A 108 4.77 -9.00 -24.05
CA GLU A 108 3.92 -9.97 -23.36
C GLU A 108 2.67 -9.34 -22.72
N CYS A 109 2.66 -8.02 -22.50
CA CYS A 109 1.61 -7.32 -21.75
C CYS A 109 0.44 -6.84 -22.64
N HIS A 110 0.27 -7.42 -23.83
CA HIS A 110 -0.91 -7.22 -24.65
C HIS A 110 -2.18 -7.64 -23.87
N GLY A 111 -2.86 -6.66 -23.27
CA GLY A 111 -4.17 -6.83 -22.64
C GLY A 111 -4.20 -6.75 -21.10
N VAL A 112 -3.08 -6.54 -20.41
CA VAL A 112 -3.07 -6.37 -18.94
C VAL A 112 -2.45 -5.02 -18.59
N LEU A 113 -3.30 -4.03 -18.29
CA LEU A 113 -2.81 -2.77 -17.71
C LEU A 113 -2.34 -3.02 -16.28
N PRO A 114 -1.09 -2.70 -15.91
CA PRO A 114 -0.68 -2.63 -14.53
C PRO A 114 -1.37 -1.41 -13.90
N LEU A 115 -2.45 -1.67 -13.17
CA LEU A 115 -3.14 -0.69 -12.34
C LEU A 115 -2.27 -0.40 -11.11
N LEU A 116 -1.39 0.60 -11.19
CA LEU A 116 -1.08 1.47 -10.05
C LEU A 116 -2.01 2.68 -10.14
#